data_AF-A0A2R5FED0-F1
#
_entry.id   AF-A0A2R5FED0-F1
#
_cell.length_a   1.000
_cell.length_b   1.000
_cell.length_c   1.000
_cell.angle_alpha   90.00
_cell.angle_beta   90.00
_cell.angle_gamma   90.00
#
_symmetry.space_group_name_H-M   'P 1'
#
loop_
_entity.id
_entity.type
_entity.pdbx_description
1 polymer ?
#
loop_
_entity_poly.entity_id
_entity_poly.type
_entity_poly.pdbx_seq_one_letter_code
_entity_poly.pdbx_strand_id
1 'polypeptide(L)'
;MVTSVNADLLWDGIIEAQAARVPSGKWKTCKLGSHQNPDDSILDGLHCYKDNAWFPTRAGMPVEVDLQTLLDMQAIAAPPGYRRQAVGAIPLKGKAAESPGVVGIAYKLVRIEAQRKK
;
A
#
# COMPACT_ATOMS: atom_id res chain seq x y z
N MET A 1 -4.70 -33.04 -21.53
CA MET A 1 -5.71 -32.10 -21.01
C MET A 1 -5.07 -31.34 -19.87
N VAL A 2 -4.70 -30.07 -20.07
CA VAL A 2 -4.17 -29.20 -19.02
C VAL A 2 -5.22 -28.14 -18.78
N THR A 3 -6.04 -28.32 -17.75
CA THR A 3 -6.92 -27.27 -17.25
C THR A 3 -6.06 -26.27 -16.49
N SER A 4 -5.39 -25.39 -17.22
CA SER A 4 -4.88 -24.13 -16.70
C SER A 4 -6.10 -23.22 -16.45
N VAL A 5 -6.76 -23.40 -15.31
CA VAL A 5 -7.55 -22.31 -14.75
C VAL A 5 -6.52 -21.35 -14.16
N ASN A 6 -5.99 -20.45 -15.00
CA ASN A 6 -5.36 -19.25 -14.48
C ASN A 6 -6.47 -18.53 -13.73
N ALA A 7 -6.44 -18.57 -12.40
CA ALA A 7 -7.38 -17.88 -11.55
C ALA A 7 -7.51 -16.44 -12.06
N ASP A 8 -8.72 -16.08 -12.46
CA ASP A 8 -9.06 -14.74 -12.94
C ASP A 8 -8.40 -13.71 -12.03
N LEU A 9 -7.52 -12.89 -12.61
CA LEU A 9 -6.96 -11.73 -11.95
C LEU A 9 -8.09 -10.69 -11.78
N LEU A 10 -8.96 -10.93 -10.80
CA LEU A 10 -10.17 -10.17 -10.42
C LEU A 10 -9.79 -8.92 -9.63
N TRP A 11 -8.98 -8.03 -10.21
CA TRP A 11 -8.66 -6.74 -9.61
C TRP A 11 -8.96 -5.61 -10.60
N ASP A 12 -9.53 -4.53 -10.08
CA ASP A 12 -9.94 -3.36 -10.86
C ASP A 12 -8.79 -2.36 -11.03
N GLY A 13 -7.72 -2.46 -10.23
CA GLY A 13 -6.53 -1.63 -10.38
C GLY A 13 -5.39 -1.99 -9.42
N ILE A 14 -4.26 -1.31 -9.60
CA ILE A 14 -3.08 -1.37 -8.74
C ILE A 14 -2.77 0.05 -8.27
N ILE A 15 -2.49 0.23 -6.97
CA ILE A 15 -1.95 1.47 -6.42
C ILE A 15 -0.56 1.20 -5.84
N GLU A 16 0.39 2.07 -6.13
CA GLU A 16 1.71 2.01 -5.51
C GLU A 16 1.66 2.61 -4.10
N ALA A 17 2.29 1.96 -3.14
CA ALA A 17 2.42 2.42 -1.77
C ALA A 17 3.86 2.28 -1.28
N GLN A 18 4.33 3.24 -0.48
CA GLN A 18 5.62 3.09 0.18
C GLN A 18 5.49 2.15 1.39
N ALA A 19 5.91 0.89 1.24
CA ALA A 19 5.90 -0.07 2.33
C ALA A 19 6.87 -1.22 2.11
N ALA A 20 7.32 -1.81 3.21
CA ALA A 20 8.13 -3.03 3.22
C ALA A 20 7.37 -4.16 3.92
N ARG A 21 7.44 -5.37 3.38
CA ARG A 21 6.84 -6.54 4.04
C ARG A 21 7.72 -6.99 5.19
N VAL A 22 7.12 -7.20 6.37
CA VAL A 22 7.82 -7.67 7.57
C VAL A 22 7.59 -9.17 7.81
N PRO A 23 8.45 -9.85 8.60
CA PRO A 23 8.32 -11.29 8.89
C PRO A 23 6.97 -11.70 9.50
N SER A 24 6.28 -10.77 10.17
CA SER A 24 4.93 -10.99 10.71
C SER A 24 3.85 -11.14 9.62
N GLY A 25 4.20 -10.94 8.35
CA GLY A 25 3.28 -10.96 7.21
C GLY A 25 2.56 -9.63 6.97
N LYS A 26 2.71 -8.64 7.86
CA LYS A 26 2.21 -7.28 7.76
C LYS A 26 3.10 -6.38 6.88
N TRP A 27 2.71 -5.12 6.75
CA TRP A 27 3.41 -4.08 6.00
C TRP A 27 3.88 -2.97 6.93
N LYS A 28 5.16 -2.63 6.87
CA LYS A 28 5.75 -1.50 7.58
C LYS A 28 5.71 -0.27 6.66
N THR A 29 5.03 0.79 7.09
CA THR A 29 4.82 2.03 6.30
C THR A 29 4.81 3.27 7.21
N CYS A 30 4.86 4.46 6.61
CA CYS A 30 4.72 5.72 7.33
C CYS A 30 3.27 6.19 7.41
N LYS A 31 2.92 6.91 8.48
CA LYS A 31 1.56 7.45 8.65
C LYS A 31 1.26 8.49 7.56
N LEU A 32 -0.02 8.69 7.27
CA LEU A 32 -0.50 9.77 6.39
C LEU A 32 0.14 11.13 6.77
N GLY A 33 0.64 11.86 5.77
CA GLY A 33 1.35 13.13 5.96
C GLY A 33 2.84 12.97 6.33
N SER A 34 3.38 11.76 6.22
CA SER A 34 4.81 11.49 6.37
C SER A 34 5.32 10.49 5.35
N HIS A 35 6.59 10.62 4.97
CA HIS A 35 7.26 9.79 3.97
C HIS A 35 8.52 9.14 4.53
N GLN A 36 9.01 8.11 3.84
CA GLN A 36 10.37 7.61 4.04
C GLN A 36 11.33 8.45 3.20
N ASN A 37 12.47 8.83 3.76
CA ASN A 37 13.49 9.54 2.99
C ASN A 37 14.16 8.53 2.03
N PRO A 38 14.08 8.72 0.70
CA PRO A 38 14.66 7.79 -0.27
C PRO A 38 16.20 7.70 -0.18
N ASP A 39 16.86 8.73 0.36
CA ASP A 39 18.32 8.78 0.50
C ASP A 39 18.81 8.02 1.75
N ASP A 40 17.93 7.67 2.69
CA ASP A 40 18.22 6.88 3.91
C ASP A 40 18.39 5.38 3.59
N SER A 41 19.03 5.07 2.46
CA SER A 41 19.29 3.73 1.93
C SER A 41 20.20 2.87 2.80
N ILE A 42 20.78 3.41 3.88
CA ILE A 42 21.90 2.76 4.56
C ILE A 42 21.55 2.16 5.94
N LEU A 43 20.51 2.58 6.68
CA LEU A 43 20.20 1.93 7.97
C LEU A 43 18.68 1.91 8.28
N ASP A 44 18.05 0.77 8.02
CA ASP A 44 16.84 0.21 8.66
C ASP A 44 15.44 0.82 8.42
N GLY A 45 15.28 1.89 7.61
CA GLY A 45 13.94 2.47 7.39
C GLY A 45 13.23 2.73 8.72
N LEU A 46 13.97 3.31 9.69
CA LEU A 46 13.54 3.46 11.08
C LEU A 46 12.64 4.67 11.31
N HIS A 47 12.66 5.65 10.40
CA HIS A 47 12.01 6.94 10.65
C HIS A 47 11.12 7.37 9.49
N CYS A 48 10.02 8.00 9.87
CA CYS A 48 9.14 8.74 8.98
C CYS A 48 9.45 10.22 9.11
N TYR A 49 9.41 10.95 8.00
CA TYR A 49 9.67 12.38 7.93
C TYR A 49 8.41 13.12 7.50
N LYS A 50 8.20 14.33 8.02
CA LYS A 50 7.02 15.13 7.68
C LYS A 50 7.08 15.58 6.22
N ASP A 51 5.96 15.48 5.52
CA ASP A 51 5.82 16.07 4.18
C ASP A 51 5.99 17.60 4.27
N ASN A 52 6.60 18.21 3.26
CA ASN A 52 6.79 19.66 3.12
C ASN A 52 7.69 20.36 4.16
N ALA A 53 8.56 19.63 4.85
CA ALA A 53 9.59 20.26 5.66
C ALA A 53 10.82 20.59 4.79
N TRP A 54 11.27 21.85 4.78
CA TRP A 54 12.53 22.28 4.13
C TRP A 54 13.76 21.54 4.66
N PHE A 55 13.62 20.94 5.85
CA PHE A 55 14.59 20.04 6.48
C PHE A 55 13.89 18.77 6.95
N PRO A 56 14.52 17.58 6.86
CA PRO A 56 13.93 16.31 7.27
C PRO A 56 13.59 16.33 8.76
N THR A 57 12.33 16.63 9.08
CA THR A 57 11.83 16.64 10.45
C THR A 57 11.20 15.30 10.75
N ARG A 58 11.73 14.58 11.75
CA ARG A 58 11.18 13.28 12.16
C ARG A 58 9.72 13.43 12.58
N ALA A 59 8.85 12.68 11.91
CA ALA A 59 7.42 12.54 12.19
C ALA A 59 7.13 11.35 13.13
N GLY A 60 8.07 10.41 13.25
CA GLY A 60 7.96 9.25 14.14
C GLY A 60 8.64 8.01 13.56
N MET A 61 8.27 6.84 14.09
CA MET A 61 8.67 5.53 13.55
C MET A 61 7.60 4.99 12.59
N PRO A 62 7.97 4.16 11.61
CA PRO A 62 7.00 3.43 10.80
C PRO A 62 6.11 2.53 11.64
N VAL A 63 4.91 2.31 11.14
CA VAL A 63 3.88 1.49 11.75
C VAL A 63 3.67 0.22 10.93
N GLU A 64 3.36 -0.88 11.61
CA GLU A 64 2.90 -2.11 10.95
C GLU A 64 1.39 -2.05 10.72
N VAL A 65 0.98 -2.25 9.49
CA VAL A 65 -0.40 -2.24 9.03
C VAL A 65 -0.70 -3.48 8.19
N ASP A 66 -1.97 -3.85 8.11
CA ASP A 66 -2.39 -4.84 7.11
C ASP A 66 -2.51 -4.21 5.71
N LEU A 67 -2.70 -5.06 4.70
CA LEU A 67 -2.74 -4.62 3.30
C LEU A 67 -3.95 -3.73 2.99
N GLN A 68 -5.08 -3.94 3.68
CA GLN A 68 -6.29 -3.12 3.48
C GLN A 68 -6.09 -1.72 4.05
N THR A 69 -5.54 -1.63 5.25
CA THR A 69 -5.15 -0.38 5.90
C THR A 69 -4.14 0.38 5.04
N LEU A 70 -3.14 -0.32 4.48
CA LEU A 70 -2.18 0.29 3.58
C LEU A 70 -2.83 0.89 2.32
N LEU A 71 -3.85 0.21 1.76
CA LEU A 71 -4.65 0.71 0.63
C LEU A 71 -5.48 1.94 1.02
N ASP A 72 -6.10 1.90 2.20
CA ASP A 72 -6.94 2.97 2.71
C ASP A 72 -6.13 4.24 3.05
N MET A 73 -4.84 4.07 3.37
CA MET A 73 -3.89 5.18 3.52
C MET A 73 -3.51 5.86 2.20
N GLN A 74 -3.88 5.31 1.04
CA GLN A 74 -3.60 5.96 -0.24
C GLN A 74 -4.67 7.02 -0.54
N ALA A 75 -4.23 8.21 -0.98
CA ALA A 75 -5.07 9.39 -1.21
C ALA A 75 -6.10 9.26 -2.35
N ILE A 76 -6.12 8.13 -3.06
CA ILE A 76 -7.04 7.88 -4.17
C ILE A 76 -8.38 7.40 -3.60
N ALA A 77 -9.41 8.26 -3.60
CA ALA A 77 -10.74 7.85 -3.17
C ALA A 77 -11.35 6.80 -4.11
N ALA A 78 -12.19 5.90 -3.57
CA ALA A 78 -13.03 5.05 -4.40
C ALA A 78 -14.14 5.90 -5.07
N PRO A 79 -14.63 5.51 -6.26
CA PRO A 79 -15.80 6.13 -6.85
C PRO A 79 -17.03 6.07 -5.91
N PRO A 80 -17.96 7.04 -5.99
CA PRO A 80 -19.18 7.02 -5.18
C PRO A 80 -19.96 5.71 -5.34
N GLY A 81 -20.41 5.14 -4.21
CA GLY A 81 -21.14 3.87 -4.19
C GLY A 81 -20.25 2.61 -4.22
N TYR A 82 -18.93 2.77 -4.21
CA TYR A 82 -17.96 1.67 -4.14
C TYR A 82 -16.99 1.85 -2.97
N ARG A 83 -16.43 0.75 -2.48
CA ARG A 83 -15.27 0.72 -1.59
C ARG A 83 -14.14 -0.06 -2.25
N ARG A 84 -12.90 0.33 -1.97
CA ARG A 84 -11.73 -0.44 -2.40
C ARG A 84 -11.51 -1.60 -1.44
N GLN A 85 -11.27 -2.79 -1.97
CA GLN A 85 -10.87 -3.96 -1.21
C GLN A 85 -9.53 -4.46 -1.73
N ALA A 86 -8.53 -4.54 -0.86
CA ALA A 86 -7.25 -5.13 -1.19
C ALA A 86 -7.42 -6.62 -1.54
N VAL A 87 -6.85 -7.02 -2.68
CA VAL A 87 -6.86 -8.40 -3.18
C VAL A 87 -5.50 -9.05 -3.00
N GLY A 88 -4.42 -8.28 -3.16
CA GLY A 88 -3.07 -8.80 -2.99
C GLY A 88 -2.00 -7.74 -3.15
N ALA A 89 -0.78 -8.09 -2.76
CA ALA A 89 0.40 -7.27 -3.00
C ALA A 89 1.17 -7.82 -4.20
N ILE A 90 1.56 -6.94 -5.10
CA ILE A 90 2.31 -7.21 -6.32
C ILE A 90 3.70 -6.58 -6.17
N PRO A 91 4.78 -7.37 -6.26
CA PRO A 91 6.12 -6.82 -6.34
C PRO A 91 6.29 -6.08 -7.67
N LEU A 92 6.58 -4.77 -7.60
CA LEU A 92 6.81 -3.97 -8.80
C LEU A 92 8.27 -4.15 -9.25
N LYS A 93 8.49 -5.02 -10.24
CA LYS A 93 9.81 -5.15 -10.88
C LYS A 93 10.10 -3.91 -11.72
N GLY A 94 11.31 -3.36 -11.62
CA GLY A 94 11.81 -2.31 -12.52
C GLY A 94 11.95 -0.91 -11.90
N LYS A 95 11.38 -0.65 -10.71
CA LYS A 95 11.82 0.46 -9.86
C LYS A 95 12.93 -0.05 -8.95
N ALA A 96 14.11 -0.31 -9.54
CA ALA A 96 15.32 -0.89 -8.96
C ALA A 96 15.09 -2.04 -7.97
N ALA A 97 15.66 -3.21 -8.24
CA ALA A 97 15.78 -4.29 -7.26
C ALA A 97 16.60 -3.92 -5.98
N GLU A 98 16.88 -2.63 -5.77
CA GLU A 98 17.63 -2.00 -4.68
C GLU A 98 16.89 -0.81 -4.05
N SER A 99 15.64 -0.50 -4.42
CA SER A 99 14.80 0.43 -3.64
C SER A 99 13.86 -0.35 -2.74
N PRO A 100 14.31 -0.79 -1.53
CA PRO A 100 13.40 -1.30 -0.53
C PRO A 100 12.34 -0.23 -0.25
N GLY A 101 11.06 -0.58 -0.38
CA GLY A 101 9.99 0.28 0.14
C GLY A 101 8.93 0.74 -0.84
N VAL A 102 8.77 0.19 -2.05
CA VAL A 102 7.57 0.41 -2.87
C VAL A 102 6.91 -0.91 -3.25
N VAL A 103 5.60 -1.02 -2.99
CA VAL A 103 4.76 -2.19 -3.29
C VAL A 103 3.54 -1.78 -4.10
N GLY A 104 3.15 -2.59 -5.08
CA GLY A 104 1.86 -2.46 -5.75
C GLY A 104 0.78 -3.16 -4.95
N ILE A 105 -0.33 -2.50 -4.66
CA ILE A 105 -1.50 -3.07 -4.00
C ILE A 105 -2.58 -3.26 -5.05
N ALA A 106 -2.85 -4.52 -5.41
CA ALA A 106 -3.98 -4.86 -6.25
C ALA A 106 -5.27 -4.73 -5.43
N TYR A 107 -6.26 -4.03 -5.96
CA TYR A 107 -7.55 -3.84 -5.32
C TYR A 107 -8.71 -4.10 -6.27
N LYS A 108 -9.88 -4.36 -5.70
CA LYS A 108 -11.17 -4.40 -6.39
C LYS A 108 -12.14 -3.37 -5.83
N LEU A 109 -13.08 -2.93 -6.64
CA LEU A 109 -14.18 -2.04 -6.28
C LEU A 109 -15.40 -2.87 -5.92
N VAL A 110 -15.77 -2.84 -4.65
CA VAL A 110 -16.94 -3.54 -4.13
C VAL A 110 -18.06 -2.53 -3.95
N ARG A 111 -19.23 -2.81 -4.55
CA ARG A 111 -20.40 -1.95 -4.39
C ARG A 111 -20.83 -1.91 -2.92
N ILE A 112 -21.05 -0.71 -2.40
CA ILE A 112 -21.62 -0.53 -1.06
C ILE A 112 -23.11 -0.77 -1.23
N GLU A 113 -23.58 -1.97 -0.92
CA GLU A 113 -25.01 -2.24 -0.85
C GLU A 113 -25.58 -1.36 0.26
N ALA A 114 -26.35 -0.34 -0.13
CA ALA A 114 -27.19 0.37 0.82
C ALA A 114 -28.10 -0.68 1.45
N GLN A 115 -27.91 -0.94 2.74
CA GLN A 115 -28.82 -1.81 3.47
C GLN A 115 -30.23 -1.24 3.29
N ARG A 116 -31.03 -1.89 2.44
CA ARG A 116 -32.47 -1.70 2.41
C ARG A 116 -32.94 -2.13 3.78
N LYS A 117 -33.13 -1.15 4.69
CA LYS A 117 -33.96 -1.31 5.87
C LYS A 117 -35.30 -1.84 5.36
N LYS A 118 -35.56 -3.12 5.62
CA LYS A 118 -36.91 -3.68 5.56
C LYS A 118 -37.68 -3.20 6.79
#